data_AF-A0A6B3HW75-F1
#
_entry.id   AF-A0A6B3HW75-F1
#
_cell.length_a   1.000
_cell.length_b   1.000
_cell.length_c   1.000
_cell.angle_alpha   90.00
_cell.angle_beta   90.00
_cell.angle_gamma   90.00
#
_symmetry.space_group_name_H-M   'P 1'
#
loop_
_entity.id
_entity.type
_entity.pdbx_description
1 polymer ?
#
loop_
_entity_poly.entity_id
_entity_poly.type
_entity_poly.pdbx_seq_one_letter_code
_entity_poly.pdbx_strand_id
1 'polypeptide(L)'
;TWVSAYDVDPFSVPDEEKAALLAEWSGRLLGAEGVAHVDASLMTVHENKFYADTAGTVTTQQRVRIQPQFTAVAVDSTTGEFDSMRTIAPPAGRGWEYLTGTGWDWDAELER
;
A
#
# COMPACT_ATOMS: atom_id res chain seq x y z
N THR A 1 -10.04 -19.65 17.30
CA THR A 1 -9.51 -18.33 16.90
C THR A 1 -8.27 -18.51 16.06
N TRP A 2 -8.18 -17.84 14.92
CA TRP A 2 -6.98 -17.77 14.08
C TRP A 2 -6.74 -16.33 13.62
N VAL A 3 -5.48 -15.93 13.49
CA VAL A 3 -5.05 -14.59 13.05
C VAL A 3 -3.98 -14.76 11.98
N SER A 4 -4.05 -14.01 10.87
CA SER A 4 -2.99 -14.00 9.85
C SER A 4 -1.67 -13.49 10.43
N ALA A 5 -0.53 -13.95 9.92
CA ALA A 5 0.77 -13.40 10.31
C ALA A 5 0.93 -11.97 9.77
N TYR A 6 1.19 -11.03 10.67
CA TYR A 6 1.62 -9.65 10.40
C TYR A 6 2.35 -9.12 11.64
N ASP A 7 3.25 -8.16 11.45
CA ASP A 7 4.06 -7.62 12.56
C ASP A 7 3.44 -6.35 13.14
N VAL A 8 2.98 -5.44 12.27
CA VAL A 8 2.42 -4.14 12.68
C VAL A 8 1.02 -3.96 12.11
N ASP A 9 0.02 -3.81 12.97
CA ASP A 9 -1.36 -3.53 12.53
C ASP A 9 -1.43 -2.15 11.85
N PRO A 10 -1.80 -2.04 10.56
CA PRO A 10 -1.88 -0.76 9.88
C PRO A 10 -2.93 0.18 10.48
N PHE A 11 -3.91 -0.32 11.25
CA PHE A 11 -4.87 0.52 11.97
C PHE A 11 -4.32 1.08 13.28
N SER A 12 -3.19 0.55 13.76
CA SER A 12 -2.48 1.10 14.94
C SER A 12 -1.51 2.24 14.59
N VAL A 13 -1.16 2.39 13.31
CA VAL A 13 -0.32 3.47 12.82
C VAL A 13 -1.13 4.76 12.71
N PRO A 14 -0.66 5.91 13.23
CA PRO A 14 -1.32 7.20 13.07
C PRO A 14 -1.48 7.59 11.59
N ASP A 15 -2.61 8.23 11.26
CA ASP A 15 -2.86 8.64 9.87
C ASP A 15 -1.86 9.68 9.36
N GLU A 16 -1.31 10.51 10.26
CA GLU A 16 -0.24 11.46 9.94
C GLU A 16 1.05 10.77 9.50
N GLU A 17 1.43 9.65 10.13
CA GLU A 17 2.60 8.87 9.75
C GLU A 17 2.40 8.20 8.39
N LYS A 18 1.20 7.66 8.14
CA LYS A 18 0.84 7.09 6.83
C LYS A 18 0.90 8.16 5.75
N ALA A 19 0.24 9.29 5.97
CA ALA A 19 0.20 10.38 5.01
C ALA A 19 1.60 10.97 4.76
N ALA A 20 2.42 11.11 5.80
CA ALA A 20 3.80 11.59 5.68
C ALA A 20 4.64 10.66 4.80
N LEU A 21 4.54 9.34 4.99
CA LEU A 21 5.27 8.37 4.16
C LEU A 21 4.81 8.42 2.69
N LEU A 22 3.49 8.43 2.44
CA LEU A 22 2.98 8.51 1.08
C LEU A 22 3.34 9.84 0.40
N ALA A 23 3.37 10.94 1.16
CA ALA A 23 3.78 12.25 0.66
C ALA A 23 5.28 12.30 0.33
N GLU A 24 6.12 11.65 1.15
CA GLU A 24 7.56 11.53 0.90
C GLU A 24 7.84 10.75 -0.39
N TRP A 25 7.23 9.57 -0.56
CA TRP A 25 7.35 8.79 -1.80
C TRP A 25 6.79 9.53 -3.02
N SER A 26 5.68 10.25 -2.86
CA SER A 26 5.15 11.10 -3.93
C SER A 26 6.14 12.21 -4.29
N GLY A 27 6.81 12.81 -3.31
CA GLY A 27 7.84 13.82 -3.50
C GLY A 27 9.06 13.29 -4.26
N ARG A 28 9.49 12.06 -3.97
CA ARG A 28 10.56 11.37 -4.74
C ARG A 28 10.19 11.23 -6.22
N LEU A 29 8.99 10.72 -6.49
CA LEU A 29 8.50 10.54 -7.87
C LEU A 29 8.32 11.88 -8.60
N LEU A 30 7.78 12.90 -7.92
CA LEU A 30 7.66 14.26 -8.47
C LEU A 30 9.02 14.93 -8.73
N GLY A 31 10.09 14.46 -8.09
CA GLY A 31 11.45 14.93 -8.33
C GLY A 31 12.09 14.36 -9.59
N ALA A 32 11.50 13.33 -10.21
CA ALA A 32 12.01 12.75 -11.44
C ALA A 32 11.72 13.64 -12.66
N GLU A 33 12.63 13.62 -13.64
CA GLU A 33 12.50 14.44 -14.85
C GLU A 33 11.22 14.09 -15.62
N GLY A 34 10.46 15.11 -16.00
CA GLY A 34 9.25 14.97 -16.82
C GLY A 34 7.99 14.59 -16.05
N VAL A 35 8.08 14.13 -14.79
CA VAL A 35 6.90 13.82 -13.97
C VAL A 35 6.19 15.11 -13.56
N ALA A 36 4.95 15.26 -13.99
CA ALA A 36 4.12 16.44 -13.71
C ALA A 36 3.11 16.18 -12.58
N HIS A 37 2.73 14.93 -12.36
CA HIS A 37 1.74 14.55 -11.35
C HIS A 37 2.01 13.17 -10.78
N VAL A 38 1.67 12.98 -9.50
CA VAL A 38 1.71 11.68 -8.82
C VAL A 38 0.40 11.48 -8.06
N ASP A 39 -0.23 10.33 -8.31
CA ASP A 39 -1.35 9.81 -7.53
C ASP A 39 -0.86 8.71 -6.60
N ALA A 40 -1.32 8.75 -5.34
CA ALA A 40 -0.96 7.78 -4.32
C ALA A 40 -2.22 7.26 -3.63
N SER A 41 -2.31 5.95 -3.43
CA SER A 41 -3.39 5.31 -2.68
C SER A 41 -2.85 4.22 -1.77
N LEU A 42 -3.52 4.05 -0.64
CA LEU A 42 -3.22 3.01 0.34
C LEU A 42 -4.52 2.35 0.79
N MET A 43 -4.68 1.08 0.44
CA MET A 43 -5.76 0.25 0.97
C MET A 43 -5.25 -0.58 2.14
N THR A 44 -5.93 -0.48 3.28
CA THR A 44 -5.67 -1.30 4.47
C THR A 44 -6.97 -2.00 4.85
N VAL A 45 -6.89 -3.29 5.20
CA VAL A 45 -8.05 -4.10 5.53
C VAL A 45 -7.79 -4.89 6.80
N HIS A 46 -8.68 -4.76 7.77
CA HIS A 46 -8.78 -5.62 8.95
C HIS A 46 -10.11 -6.38 8.88
N GLU A 47 -10.06 -7.62 8.40
CA GLU A 47 -11.23 -8.46 8.22
C GLU A 47 -11.40 -9.40 9.42
N ASN A 48 -12.59 -9.37 10.05
CA ASN A 48 -12.96 -10.28 11.13
C ASN A 48 -14.16 -11.14 10.70
N LYS A 49 -14.03 -12.46 10.85
CA LYS A 49 -15.09 -13.44 10.58
C LYS A 49 -15.41 -14.22 11.84
N PHE A 50 -16.70 -14.44 12.05
CA PHE A 50 -17.24 -15.32 13.07
C PHE A 50 -18.08 -16.41 12.40
N TYR A 51 -17.86 -17.65 12.80
CA TYR A 51 -18.62 -18.81 12.33
C TYR A 51 -19.13 -19.61 13.51
N ALA A 52 -20.41 -19.98 13.47
CA ALA A 52 -21.04 -20.88 14.42
C ALA A 52 -22.03 -21.81 13.71
N ASP A 53 -22.10 -23.07 14.14
CA ASP A 53 -23.03 -24.07 13.60
C ASP A 53 -23.70 -24.92 14.70
N THR A 54 -24.73 -25.69 14.31
CA THR A 54 -25.45 -26.61 15.21
C THR A 54 -24.69 -27.90 15.50
N ALA A 55 -23.56 -28.15 14.82
CA ALA A 55 -22.65 -29.25 15.13
C ALA A 55 -21.69 -28.90 16.28
N GLY A 56 -21.74 -27.66 16.79
CA GLY A 56 -20.97 -27.20 17.94
C GLY A 56 -19.72 -26.42 17.58
N THR A 57 -19.46 -26.14 16.29
CA THR A 57 -18.34 -25.28 15.90
C THR A 57 -18.62 -23.85 16.34
N VAL A 58 -17.64 -23.22 17.01
CA VAL A 58 -17.60 -21.78 17.24
C VAL A 58 -16.17 -21.32 17.01
N THR A 59 -15.96 -20.47 16.01
CA THR A 59 -14.61 -20.02 15.66
C THR A 59 -14.58 -18.60 15.10
N THR A 60 -13.42 -17.96 15.23
CA THR A 60 -13.12 -16.64 14.69
C THR A 60 -11.89 -16.68 13.80
N GLN A 61 -11.87 -15.83 12.78
CA GLN A 61 -10.73 -15.58 11.91
C GLN A 61 -10.51 -14.06 11.77
N GLN A 62 -9.27 -13.62 11.94
CA GLN A 62 -8.83 -12.26 11.63
C GLN A 62 -7.79 -12.28 10.51
N ARG A 63 -7.92 -11.37 9.54
CA ARG A 63 -6.95 -11.18 8.44
C ARG A 63 -6.62 -9.70 8.27
N VAL A 64 -5.33 -9.42 8.12
CA VAL A 64 -4.83 -8.11 7.67
C VAL A 64 -4.40 -8.22 6.20
N ARG A 65 -4.73 -7.20 5.41
CA ARG A 65 -4.23 -7.02 4.04
C ARG A 65 -3.88 -5.56 3.81
N ILE A 66 -2.89 -5.33 2.95
CA ILE A 66 -2.40 -4.00 2.60
C ILE A 66 -2.07 -3.93 1.11
N GLN A 67 -2.33 -2.78 0.50
CA GLN A 67 -2.03 -2.49 -0.89
C GLN A 67 -1.76 -0.99 -1.07
N PRO A 68 -0.49 -0.55 -0.95
CA PRO A 68 -0.05 0.74 -1.49
C PRO A 68 0.06 0.70 -3.02
N GLN A 69 -0.18 1.84 -3.66
CA GLN A 69 -0.03 2.00 -5.11
C GLN A 69 0.26 3.47 -5.44
N PHE A 70 1.22 3.67 -6.35
CA PHE A 70 1.55 4.99 -6.89
C PHE A 70 1.47 4.98 -8.41
N THR A 71 1.02 6.09 -9.00
CA THR A 71 1.04 6.33 -10.45
C THR A 71 1.72 7.67 -10.71
N ALA A 72 2.84 7.66 -11.43
CA ALA A 72 3.50 8.85 -11.93
C ALA A 72 2.99 9.16 -13.34
N VAL A 73 2.74 10.44 -13.62
CA VAL A 73 2.30 10.93 -14.93
C VAL A 73 3.32 11.93 -15.44
N ALA A 74 3.91 11.62 -16.60
CA ALA A 74 4.81 12.52 -17.32
C ALA A 74 4.04 13.29 -18.38
N VAL A 75 4.37 14.57 -18.59
CA VAL A 75 3.74 15.42 -19.59
C VAL A 75 4.82 16.15 -20.39
N ASP A 76 4.82 15.98 -21.71
CA ASP A 76 5.66 16.76 -22.61
C ASP A 76 5.09 18.19 -22.71
N SER A 77 5.87 19.19 -22.29
CA SER A 77 5.43 20.59 -22.25
C SER A 77 5.35 21.24 -23.64
N THR A 78 5.97 20.65 -24.66
CA THR A 78 5.98 21.14 -26.04
C THR A 78 4.82 20.56 -26.85
N THR A 79 4.59 19.25 -26.74
CA THR A 79 3.54 18.55 -27.52
C THR A 79 2.22 18.43 -26.77
N GLY A 80 2.24 18.47 -25.43
CA GLY A 80 1.09 18.19 -24.57
C GLY A 80 0.76 16.70 -24.45
N GLU A 81 1.58 15.81 -25.01
CA GLU A 81 1.44 14.37 -24.85
C GLU A 81 1.74 13.98 -23.39
N PHE A 82 1.11 12.90 -22.93
CA PHE A 82 1.33 12.38 -21.59
C PHE A 82 1.46 10.86 -21.60
N ASP A 83 2.25 10.35 -20.66
CA ASP A 83 2.34 8.92 -20.36
C ASP A 83 2.25 8.72 -18.84
N SER A 84 1.88 7.52 -18.42
CA SER A 84 1.76 7.19 -17.00
C SER A 84 2.34 5.82 -16.69
N MET A 85 3.02 5.72 -15.57
CA MET A 85 3.57 4.47 -15.06
C MET A 85 3.11 4.25 -13.63
N ARG A 86 2.72 3.01 -13.32
CA ARG A 86 2.21 2.60 -12.02
C ARG A 86 3.15 1.60 -11.39
N THR A 87 3.36 1.71 -10.08
CA THR A 87 4.08 0.70 -9.29
C THR A 87 3.47 -0.69 -9.48
N ILE A 88 4.32 -1.71 -9.48
CA ILE A 88 3.98 -3.13 -9.66
C ILE A 88 4.00 -3.92 -8.34
N ALA A 89 4.19 -3.25 -7.20
CA ALA A 89 4.08 -3.86 -5.88
C ALA A 89 2.73 -4.59 -5.72
N PRO A 90 2.71 -5.90 -5.42
CA PRO A 90 1.48 -6.65 -5.28
C PRO A 90 0.74 -6.31 -3.98
N PRO A 91 -0.59 -6.49 -3.91
CA PRO A 91 -1.30 -6.52 -2.62
C PRO A 91 -0.79 -7.68 -1.75
N ALA A 92 -0.66 -7.45 -0.44
CA ALA A 92 -0.06 -8.41 0.49
C ALA A 92 -0.96 -8.69 1.70
N GLY A 93 -0.93 -9.94 2.19
CA GLY A 93 -1.48 -10.33 3.49
C GLY A 93 -0.49 -10.04 4.61
N ARG A 94 -0.04 -8.80 4.73
CA ARG A 94 0.96 -8.31 5.70
C ARG A 94 0.46 -7.03 6.36
N GLY A 95 1.11 -6.65 7.44
CA GLY A 95 0.87 -5.40 8.14
C GLY A 95 1.66 -4.23 7.55
N TRP A 96 1.83 -3.17 8.34
CA TRP A 96 2.55 -1.95 7.96
C TRP A 96 4.02 -2.20 7.61
N GLU A 97 4.61 -3.30 8.10
CA GLU A 97 5.98 -3.70 7.76
C GLU A 97 6.22 -3.86 6.25
N TYR A 98 5.16 -4.06 5.47
CA TYR A 98 5.22 -4.12 4.01
C TYR A 98 5.65 -2.80 3.36
N LEU A 99 5.35 -1.66 3.98
CA LEU A 99 5.78 -0.34 3.50
C LEU A 99 7.16 0.05 4.04
N THR A 100 7.65 -0.63 5.08
CA THR A 100 8.95 -0.33 5.72
C THR A 100 10.03 -1.35 5.35
N GLY A 101 9.91 -2.00 4.18
CA GLY A 101 10.95 -2.85 3.60
C GLY A 101 10.78 -4.37 3.78
N THR A 102 9.67 -4.86 4.35
CA THR A 102 9.43 -6.30 4.45
C THR A 102 8.62 -6.83 3.28
N GLY A 103 9.25 -7.64 2.42
CA GLY A 103 8.58 -8.37 1.34
C GLY A 103 8.44 -7.63 0.02
N TRP A 104 8.68 -6.32 0.00
CA TRP A 104 8.84 -5.52 -1.21
C TRP A 104 9.91 -4.44 -1.00
N ASP A 105 10.76 -4.22 -2.01
CA ASP A 105 11.79 -3.18 -2.00
C ASP A 105 11.19 -1.90 -2.58
N TRP A 106 10.71 -1.02 -1.70
CA TRP A 106 10.08 0.25 -2.09
C TRP A 106 11.08 1.27 -2.61
N ASP A 107 12.33 1.23 -2.14
CA ASP A 107 13.35 2.14 -2.64
C ASP A 107 13.67 1.83 -4.10
N ALA A 108 13.91 0.56 -4.41
CA ALA A 108 14.15 0.13 -5.78
C ALA A 108 12.92 0.29 -6.68
N GLU A 109 11.71 0.18 -6.14
CA GLU A 109 10.47 0.37 -6.89
C GLU A 109 10.23 1.83 -7.29
N LEU A 110 10.55 2.78 -6.41
CA LEU A 110 10.35 4.22 -6.65
C LEU A 110 11.48 4.87 -7.47
N GLU A 111 12.60 4.17 -7.64
CA GLU A 111 13.73 4.59 -8.49
C GLU A 111 13.62 4.11 -9.94
N ARG A 112 12.61 3.30 -10.27
CA ARG A 112 12.33 2.83 -11.64
C ARG A 112 11.58 3.86 -12.46
#